data_AF-A0A495UEF5-F1
#
_entry.id   AF-A0A495UEF5-F1
#
_cell.length_a   1.000
_cell.length_b   1.000
_cell.length_c   1.000
_cell.angle_alpha   90.00
_cell.angle_beta   90.00
_cell.angle_gamma   90.00
#
_symmetry.space_group_name_H-M   'P 1'
#
loop_
_entity.id
_entity.type
_entity.pdbx_description
1 polymer ?
#
loop_
_entity_poly.entity_id
_entity_poly.type
_entity_poly.pdbx_seq_one_letter_code
_entity_poly.pdbx_strand_id
1 'polypeptide(L)'
;MIGWPRHLADDASDPGVGDAPLVDGVDLDTVAANVARLGGNADRFARRLSAALAAGPGDAEVARAAIALSAWRAGALALRDDALVRLRTLAGRRDTRAVAGGALGLDPETVPEFLARQAEDRFWWPERARWNGYVCAVGGFAGLGGTWIEPPTDPRTLQPIVARPADGPPVAAVAASGPSAFAVRTGGTWWRVDADVWGSRVTRTGDTPTPSAAVRTARVSLVTRPDSYLAWVHVRESA
;
A
#
# COMPACT_ATOMS: atom_id res chain seq x y z
N MET A 1 -18.08 -13.21 -11.66
CA MET A 1 -17.49 -13.87 -10.47
C MET A 1 -17.46 -12.91 -9.28
N ILE A 2 -17.93 -13.35 -8.10
CA ILE A 2 -17.80 -12.61 -6.85
C ILE A 2 -16.46 -13.02 -6.21
N GLY A 3 -15.57 -12.06 -6.01
CA GLY A 3 -14.30 -12.25 -5.32
C GLY A 3 -14.07 -11.14 -4.30
N TRP A 4 -13.08 -11.34 -3.43
CA TRP A 4 -12.78 -10.42 -2.34
C TRP A 4 -11.62 -9.48 -2.71
N PRO A 5 -11.71 -8.19 -2.32
CA PRO A 5 -10.57 -7.29 -2.37
C PRO A 5 -9.40 -7.86 -1.57
N ARG A 6 -8.18 -7.76 -2.12
CA ARG A 6 -6.96 -8.25 -1.47
C ARG A 6 -5.71 -7.66 -2.12
N HIS A 7 -4.62 -7.60 -1.37
CA HIS A 7 -3.28 -7.36 -1.89
C HIS A 7 -2.54 -8.69 -1.99
N LEU A 8 -2.01 -9.03 -3.17
CA LEU A 8 -1.34 -10.32 -3.40
C LEU A 8 -0.01 -10.43 -2.63
N ALA A 9 0.55 -9.30 -2.26
CA ALA A 9 1.73 -9.23 -1.42
C ALA A 9 1.44 -9.64 0.04
N ASP A 10 0.16 -9.79 0.42
CA ASP A 10 -0.27 -10.36 1.70
C ASP A 10 -0.28 -11.89 1.73
N ASP A 11 -0.27 -12.54 0.56
CA ASP A 11 -0.22 -14.01 0.46
C ASP A 11 1.20 -14.55 0.77
N ALA A 12 2.20 -13.66 0.90
CA ALA A 12 3.52 -14.00 1.42
C ALA A 12 3.45 -14.31 2.91
N SER A 13 4.09 -15.41 3.34
CA SER A 13 4.01 -16.01 4.67
C SER A 13 3.82 -15.00 5.81
N ASP A 14 2.67 -15.08 6.48
CA ASP A 14 2.38 -14.30 7.68
C ASP A 14 3.09 -14.97 8.87
N PRO A 15 3.88 -14.22 9.67
CA PRO A 15 4.39 -14.75 10.93
C PRO A 15 3.21 -15.10 11.82
N GLY A 16 3.34 -16.17 12.61
CA GLY A 16 2.31 -16.60 13.55
C GLY A 16 1.91 -15.47 14.51
N VAL A 17 0.75 -15.60 15.15
CA VAL A 17 0.29 -14.64 16.16
C VAL A 17 1.26 -14.67 17.34
N GLY A 18 1.98 -13.56 17.55
CA GLY A 18 2.72 -13.29 18.77
C GLY A 18 1.99 -12.22 19.57
N ASP A 19 2.13 -12.24 20.90
CA ASP A 19 1.61 -11.17 21.74
C ASP A 19 2.21 -9.82 21.30
N ALA A 20 1.39 -8.77 21.34
CA ALA A 20 1.85 -7.43 21.05
C ALA A 20 2.83 -7.00 22.17
N PRO A 21 4.11 -6.78 21.88
CA PRO A 21 5.07 -6.34 22.88
C PRO A 21 4.73 -4.92 23.35
N LEU A 22 4.95 -4.63 24.64
CA LEU A 22 4.79 -3.28 25.19
C LEU A 22 5.86 -2.34 24.61
N VAL A 23 5.42 -1.17 24.14
CA VAL A 23 6.31 -0.07 23.74
C VAL A 23 6.07 1.08 24.70
N ASP A 24 7.09 1.44 25.50
CA ASP A 24 6.96 2.49 26.52
C ASP A 24 6.45 3.81 25.92
N GLY A 25 5.42 4.37 26.54
CA GLY A 25 4.81 5.63 26.13
C GLY A 25 3.93 5.55 24.87
N VAL A 26 3.65 4.36 24.34
CA VAL A 26 2.76 4.16 23.18
C VAL A 26 1.55 3.32 23.58
N ASP A 27 0.36 3.91 23.44
CA ASP A 27 -0.91 3.19 23.52
C ASP A 27 -1.16 2.46 22.19
N LEU A 28 -0.84 1.16 22.16
CA LEU A 28 -0.95 0.32 20.97
C LEU A 28 -2.39 0.09 20.52
N ASP A 29 -3.37 0.15 21.42
CA ASP A 29 -4.79 0.03 21.07
C ASP A 29 -5.25 1.25 20.29
N THR A 30 -4.85 2.45 20.75
CA THR A 30 -5.09 3.70 20.03
C THR A 30 -4.40 3.70 18.66
N VAL A 31 -3.17 3.16 18.56
CA VAL A 31 -2.48 3.05 17.26
C VAL A 31 -3.20 2.08 16.33
N ALA A 32 -3.58 0.89 16.81
CA ALA A 32 -4.31 -0.10 16.02
C ALA A 32 -5.67 0.44 15.50
N ALA A 33 -6.41 1.16 16.34
CA ALA A 33 -7.64 1.83 15.94
C ALA A 33 -7.41 2.89 14.85
N ASN A 34 -6.32 3.66 14.95
CA ASN A 34 -5.94 4.61 13.92
C ASN A 34 -5.54 3.93 12.61
N VAL A 35 -4.83 2.79 12.66
CA VAL A 35 -4.51 2.00 11.46
C VAL A 35 -5.79 1.55 10.77
N ALA A 36 -6.77 1.01 11.51
CA ALA A 36 -8.06 0.62 10.97
C ALA A 36 -8.81 1.80 10.33
N ARG A 37 -8.83 2.96 11.00
CA ARG A 37 -9.44 4.20 10.47
C ARG A 37 -8.77 4.69 9.18
N LEU A 38 -7.48 4.43 9.01
CA LEU A 38 -6.71 4.73 7.80
C LEU A 38 -6.86 3.66 6.70
N GLY A 39 -7.68 2.62 6.93
CA GLY A 39 -7.97 1.54 5.98
C GLY A 39 -7.02 0.34 6.08
N GLY A 40 -6.14 0.30 7.07
CA GLY A 40 -5.25 -0.85 7.31
C GLY A 40 -5.90 -1.95 8.15
N ASN A 41 -5.28 -3.14 8.14
CA ASN A 41 -5.69 -4.28 8.95
C ASN A 41 -4.99 -4.26 10.33
N ALA A 42 -5.76 -4.05 11.41
CA ALA A 42 -5.22 -3.94 12.77
C ALA A 42 -4.49 -5.21 13.24
N ASP A 43 -4.98 -6.40 12.91
CA ASP A 43 -4.34 -7.66 13.31
C ASP A 43 -2.99 -7.84 12.60
N ARG A 44 -2.93 -7.49 11.32
CA ARG A 44 -1.67 -7.52 10.55
C ARG A 44 -0.68 -6.52 11.11
N PHE A 45 -1.15 -5.32 11.46
CA PHE A 45 -0.31 -4.32 12.12
C PHE A 45 0.31 -4.89 13.40
N ALA A 46 -0.49 -5.48 14.29
CA ALA A 46 -0.02 -6.06 15.54
C ALA A 46 1.02 -7.17 15.30
N ARG A 47 0.74 -8.11 14.38
CA ARG A 47 1.67 -9.20 14.04
C ARG A 47 3.02 -8.68 13.51
N ARG A 48 2.98 -7.70 12.61
CA ARG A 48 4.19 -7.13 12.00
C ARG A 48 5.00 -6.29 12.98
N LEU A 49 4.34 -5.54 13.86
CA LEU A 49 5.01 -4.79 14.92
C LEU A 49 5.69 -5.74 15.92
N SER A 50 5.00 -6.80 16.33
CA SER A 50 5.57 -7.84 17.20
C SER A 50 6.82 -8.47 16.57
N ALA A 51 6.74 -8.87 15.29
CA ALA A 51 7.88 -9.41 14.55
C ALA A 51 9.05 -8.42 14.44
N ALA A 52 8.77 -7.13 14.22
CA ALA A 52 9.80 -6.09 14.15
C ALA A 52 10.55 -5.92 15.46
N LEU A 53 9.83 -5.88 16.58
CA LEU A 53 10.40 -5.66 17.92
C LEU A 53 11.13 -6.90 18.44
N ALA A 54 10.72 -8.10 18.04
CA ALA A 54 11.44 -9.34 18.32
C ALA A 54 12.77 -9.46 17.53
N ALA A 55 12.87 -8.79 16.37
CA ALA A 55 14.01 -8.92 15.47
C ALA A 55 15.27 -8.16 15.92
N GLY A 56 15.16 -7.22 16.87
CA GLY A 56 16.33 -6.54 17.41
C GLY A 56 16.00 -5.49 18.46
N PRO A 57 16.97 -5.14 19.32
CA PRO A 57 16.81 -4.05 20.28
C PRO A 57 16.66 -2.72 19.55
N GLY A 58 15.77 -1.87 20.04
CA GLY A 58 15.50 -0.55 19.48
C GLY A 58 15.37 0.49 20.57
N ASP A 59 15.87 1.69 20.28
CA ASP A 59 15.48 2.88 21.02
C ASP A 59 14.07 3.35 20.59
N ALA A 60 13.59 4.44 21.19
CA ALA A 60 12.29 5.02 20.87
C ALA A 60 12.14 5.47 19.40
N GLU A 61 13.23 5.74 18.69
CA GLU A 61 13.17 6.10 17.27
C GLU A 61 13.03 4.87 16.39
N VAL A 62 13.76 3.79 16.69
CA VAL A 62 13.60 2.48 16.03
C VAL A 62 12.18 1.94 16.25
N ALA A 63 11.63 2.06 17.47
CA ALA A 63 10.26 1.66 17.77
C ALA A 63 9.23 2.47 16.95
N ARG A 64 9.38 3.79 16.86
CA ARG A 64 8.52 4.64 16.01
C ARG A 64 8.63 4.29 14.53
N ALA A 65 9.84 3.96 14.07
CA ALA A 65 10.06 3.46 12.71
C ALA A 65 9.35 2.12 12.44
N ALA A 66 9.45 1.17 13.37
CA ALA A 66 8.76 -0.11 13.30
C ALA A 66 7.23 0.06 13.26
N ILE A 67 6.68 0.98 14.06
CA ILE A 67 5.24 1.30 14.07
C ILE A 67 4.80 1.83 12.70
N ALA A 68 5.49 2.83 12.16
CA ALA A 68 5.13 3.42 10.86
C ALA A 68 5.21 2.39 9.72
N LEU A 69 6.27 1.57 9.70
CA LEU A 69 6.45 0.51 8.70
C LEU A 69 5.37 -0.57 8.81
N SER A 70 5.07 -1.02 10.02
CA SER A 70 4.05 -2.06 10.26
C SER A 70 2.66 -1.55 9.90
N ALA A 71 2.37 -0.27 10.17
CA ALA A 71 1.10 0.36 9.83
C ALA A 71 0.94 0.52 8.31
N TRP A 72 1.99 0.94 7.61
CA TRP A 72 1.99 0.97 6.15
C TRP A 72 1.84 -0.44 5.56
N ARG A 73 2.59 -1.43 6.07
CA ARG A 73 2.49 -2.84 5.67
C ARG A 73 1.11 -3.43 5.92
N ALA A 74 0.40 -2.92 6.92
CA ALA A 74 -0.99 -3.27 7.21
C ALA A 74 -2.00 -2.65 6.25
N GLY A 75 -1.58 -1.76 5.34
CA GLY A 75 -2.42 -1.15 4.32
C GLY A 75 -2.84 0.29 4.60
N ALA A 76 -2.32 0.92 5.66
CA ALA A 76 -2.54 2.35 5.92
C ALA A 76 -1.77 3.22 4.90
N LEU A 77 -2.33 3.34 3.70
CA LEU A 77 -1.70 3.97 2.52
C LEU A 77 -1.16 5.38 2.79
N ALA A 78 -1.84 6.15 3.66
CA ALA A 78 -1.44 7.50 4.04
C ALA A 78 -0.07 7.58 4.73
N LEU A 79 0.41 6.47 5.29
CA LEU A 79 1.69 6.39 6.02
C LEU A 79 2.88 6.01 5.13
N ARG A 80 2.66 5.71 3.84
CA ARG A 80 3.72 5.26 2.92
C ARG A 80 4.95 6.16 2.96
N ASP A 81 4.76 7.47 2.83
CA ASP A 81 5.90 8.38 2.64
C ASP A 81 6.72 8.52 3.93
N ASP A 82 6.07 8.63 5.09
CA ASP A 82 6.74 8.61 6.40
C ASP A 82 7.46 7.26 6.63
N ALA A 83 6.79 6.15 6.31
CA ALA A 83 7.37 4.82 6.40
C ALA A 83 8.62 4.67 5.51
N LEU A 84 8.63 5.19 4.29
CA LEU A 84 9.79 5.16 3.40
C LEU A 84 10.93 6.06 3.89
N VAL A 85 10.65 7.23 4.47
CA VAL A 85 11.67 8.07 5.10
C VAL A 85 12.35 7.29 6.24
N ARG A 86 11.55 6.66 7.10
CA ARG A 86 12.05 5.85 8.22
C ARG A 86 12.80 4.60 7.75
N LEU A 87 12.33 3.96 6.68
CA LEU A 87 13.00 2.81 6.08
C LEU A 87 14.42 3.14 5.62
N ARG A 88 14.63 4.32 5.02
CA ARG A 88 15.98 4.78 4.61
C ARG A 88 16.94 4.83 5.79
N THR A 89 16.47 5.30 6.95
CA THR A 89 17.26 5.34 8.18
C THR A 89 17.60 3.94 8.67
N LEU A 90 16.63 3.02 8.69
CA LEU A 90 16.84 1.65 9.20
C LEU A 90 17.68 0.76 8.26
N ALA A 91 17.59 0.95 6.94
CA ALA A 91 18.25 0.09 5.95
C ALA A 91 19.79 0.16 6.00
N GLY A 92 20.34 1.26 6.53
CA GLY A 92 21.78 1.54 6.57
C GLY A 92 22.59 0.68 7.55
N ARG A 93 21.96 0.06 8.56
CA ARG A 93 22.64 -0.77 9.56
C ARG A 93 21.99 -2.15 9.68
N ARG A 94 22.80 -3.19 9.92
CA ARG A 94 22.33 -4.60 9.92
C ARG A 94 21.32 -4.90 11.02
N ASP A 95 21.55 -4.35 12.22
CA ASP A 95 20.68 -4.46 13.38
C ASP A 95 19.29 -3.86 13.13
N THR A 96 19.23 -2.63 12.60
CA THR A 96 17.95 -1.98 12.28
C THR A 96 17.28 -2.52 11.02
N ARG A 97 18.05 -3.16 10.12
CA ARG A 97 17.52 -3.85 8.94
C ARG A 97 16.67 -5.06 9.32
N ALA A 98 17.03 -5.77 10.39
CA ALA A 98 16.23 -6.88 10.90
C ALA A 98 14.84 -6.40 11.38
N VAL A 99 14.80 -5.27 12.10
CA VAL A 99 13.55 -4.62 12.53
C VAL A 99 12.69 -4.22 11.33
N ALA A 100 13.29 -3.60 10.30
CA ALA A 100 12.59 -3.25 9.07
C ALA A 100 12.05 -4.48 8.32
N GLY A 101 12.83 -5.55 8.25
CA GLY A 101 12.42 -6.84 7.67
C GLY A 101 11.22 -7.44 8.41
N GLY A 102 11.25 -7.46 9.75
CA GLY A 102 10.13 -7.90 10.57
C GLY A 102 8.85 -7.09 10.33
N ALA A 103 8.96 -5.75 10.30
CA ALA A 103 7.83 -4.86 10.06
C ALA A 103 7.21 -5.00 8.67
N LEU A 104 8.03 -5.23 7.63
CA LEU A 104 7.58 -5.37 6.25
C LEU A 104 7.22 -6.81 5.87
N GLY A 105 7.66 -7.80 6.65
CA GLY A 105 7.57 -9.21 6.29
C GLY A 105 8.52 -9.60 5.17
N LEU A 106 9.70 -8.99 5.13
CA LEU A 106 10.72 -9.26 4.14
C LEU A 106 11.94 -9.87 4.83
N ASP A 107 12.70 -10.66 4.09
CA ASP A 107 14.06 -11.01 4.51
C ASP A 107 14.84 -9.71 4.73
N PRO A 108 15.55 -9.55 5.86
CA PRO A 108 16.35 -8.36 6.13
C PRO A 108 17.27 -7.98 4.98
N GLU A 109 17.94 -8.94 4.34
CA GLU A 109 18.85 -8.68 3.22
C GLU A 109 18.14 -8.21 1.94
N THR A 110 16.82 -8.41 1.85
CA THR A 110 16.00 -7.89 0.73
C THR A 110 15.53 -6.45 0.95
N VAL A 111 15.59 -5.93 2.19
CA VAL A 111 15.14 -4.58 2.53
C VAL A 111 15.82 -3.48 1.70
N PRO A 112 17.15 -3.50 1.46
CA PRO A 112 17.80 -2.48 0.63
C PRO A 112 17.31 -2.47 -0.82
N GLU A 113 17.09 -3.64 -1.42
CA GLU A 113 16.52 -3.72 -2.78
C GLU A 113 15.10 -3.18 -2.78
N PHE A 114 14.26 -3.62 -1.83
CA PHE A 114 12.88 -3.12 -1.72
C PHE A 114 12.84 -1.59 -1.64
N LEU A 115 13.66 -1.00 -0.78
CA LEU A 115 13.76 0.45 -0.64
C LEU A 115 14.19 1.14 -1.96
N ALA A 116 15.19 0.59 -2.66
CA ALA A 116 15.67 1.13 -3.93
C ALA A 116 14.56 1.08 -5.00
N ARG A 117 13.89 -0.08 -5.15
CA ARG A 117 12.83 -0.30 -6.13
C ARG A 117 11.60 0.56 -5.86
N GLN A 118 11.28 0.83 -4.60
CA GLN A 118 10.14 1.68 -4.21
C GLN A 118 10.25 3.13 -4.69
N ALA A 119 11.46 3.60 -5.04
CA ALA A 119 11.64 4.92 -5.64
C ALA A 119 11.06 4.99 -7.07
N GLU A 120 11.20 3.91 -7.84
CA GLU A 120 10.82 3.82 -9.24
C GLU A 120 9.46 3.13 -9.44
N ASP A 121 9.11 2.23 -8.53
CA ASP A 121 7.96 1.34 -8.64
C ASP A 121 7.29 1.15 -7.27
N ARG A 122 6.27 1.95 -7.00
CA ARG A 122 5.50 1.90 -5.75
C ARG A 122 4.79 0.57 -5.50
N PHE A 123 4.65 -0.26 -6.53
CA PHE A 123 3.95 -1.53 -6.48
C PHE A 123 4.91 -2.72 -6.40
N TRP A 124 6.22 -2.49 -6.21
CA TRP A 124 7.21 -3.56 -6.21
C TRP A 124 7.28 -4.29 -4.86
N TRP A 125 7.31 -5.62 -4.93
CA TRP A 125 7.81 -6.51 -3.87
C TRP A 125 8.49 -7.72 -4.53
N PRO A 126 9.32 -8.47 -3.80
CA PRO A 126 10.16 -9.53 -4.37
C PRO A 126 9.39 -10.61 -5.14
N GLU A 127 8.19 -10.96 -4.68
CA GLU A 127 7.41 -12.06 -5.24
C GLU A 127 6.42 -11.63 -6.33
N ARG A 128 6.39 -10.35 -6.73
CA ARG A 128 5.40 -9.84 -7.69
C ARG A 128 5.41 -10.58 -9.03
N ALA A 129 6.58 -11.00 -9.51
CA ALA A 129 6.70 -11.72 -10.78
C ALA A 129 5.88 -13.02 -10.80
N ARG A 130 5.70 -13.69 -9.64
CA ARG A 130 4.86 -14.89 -9.52
C ARG A 130 3.38 -14.62 -9.81
N TRP A 131 2.97 -13.36 -9.75
CA TRP A 131 1.60 -12.90 -9.96
C TRP A 131 1.39 -12.25 -11.33
N ASN A 132 2.35 -12.39 -12.27
CA ASN A 132 2.25 -11.82 -13.62
C ASN A 132 1.91 -10.32 -13.61
N GLY A 133 2.52 -9.56 -12.69
CA GLY A 133 2.30 -8.11 -12.58
C GLY A 133 1.01 -7.67 -11.88
N TYR A 134 0.09 -8.58 -11.53
CA TYR A 134 -1.06 -8.23 -10.69
C TYR A 134 -0.62 -7.88 -9.27
N VAL A 135 -1.24 -6.85 -8.68
CA VAL A 135 -0.86 -6.32 -7.36
C VAL A 135 -1.97 -6.48 -6.34
N CYS A 136 -3.11 -5.88 -6.61
CA CYS A 136 -4.26 -5.95 -5.73
C CYS A 136 -5.56 -5.94 -6.52
N ALA A 137 -6.58 -6.52 -5.90
CA ALA A 137 -7.96 -6.40 -6.29
C ALA A 137 -8.66 -5.43 -5.33
N VAL A 138 -9.39 -4.47 -5.87
CA VAL A 138 -10.17 -3.50 -5.09
C VAL A 138 -11.65 -3.59 -5.42
N GLY A 139 -12.50 -3.11 -4.50
CA GLY A 139 -13.93 -3.00 -4.72
C GLY A 139 -14.74 -4.13 -4.08
N GLY A 140 -15.31 -5.01 -4.90
CA GLY A 140 -16.21 -6.07 -4.46
C GLY A 140 -17.68 -5.65 -4.47
N PHE A 141 -18.57 -6.62 -4.33
CA PHE A 141 -20.01 -6.39 -4.34
C PHE A 141 -20.50 -5.85 -2.99
N ALA A 142 -21.21 -4.72 -3.01
CA ALA A 142 -21.69 -4.02 -1.83
C ALA A 142 -22.63 -4.86 -0.96
N GLY A 143 -23.43 -5.75 -1.57
CA GLY A 143 -24.27 -6.70 -0.82
C GLY A 143 -23.50 -7.70 0.04
N LEU A 144 -22.17 -7.79 -0.13
CA LEU A 144 -21.25 -8.62 0.66
C LEU A 144 -20.17 -7.77 1.36
N GLY A 145 -20.41 -6.46 1.54
CA GLY A 145 -19.45 -5.55 2.19
C GLY A 145 -18.38 -4.97 1.27
N GLY A 146 -18.50 -5.17 -0.05
CA GLY A 146 -17.66 -4.50 -1.05
C GLY A 146 -18.10 -3.06 -1.35
N THR A 147 -17.50 -2.45 -2.36
CA THR A 147 -17.75 -1.03 -2.68
C THR A 147 -18.87 -0.80 -3.69
N TRP A 148 -19.11 -1.72 -4.62
CA TRP A 148 -19.95 -1.45 -5.79
C TRP A 148 -21.24 -2.24 -5.79
N ILE A 149 -22.31 -1.64 -6.32
CA ILE A 149 -23.55 -2.35 -6.63
C ILE A 149 -23.56 -2.92 -8.06
N GLU A 150 -22.68 -2.43 -8.94
CA GLU A 150 -22.49 -2.89 -10.32
C GLU A 150 -21.00 -3.12 -10.63
N PRO A 151 -20.65 -4.01 -11.58
CA PRO A 151 -19.27 -4.20 -12.02
C PRO A 151 -18.59 -2.87 -12.44
N PRO A 152 -17.33 -2.61 -12.02
CA PRO A 152 -16.59 -1.43 -12.47
C PRO A 152 -16.26 -1.52 -13.96
N THR A 153 -16.36 -0.38 -14.65
CA THR A 153 -16.13 -0.20 -16.08
C THR A 153 -15.30 1.06 -16.34
N ASP A 154 -14.85 1.28 -17.58
CA ASP A 154 -14.08 2.46 -18.01
C ASP A 154 -12.90 2.79 -17.06
N PRO A 155 -11.94 1.86 -16.87
CA PRO A 155 -10.79 2.13 -16.03
C PRO A 155 -9.87 3.18 -16.67
N ARG A 156 -9.47 4.17 -15.86
CA ARG A 156 -8.59 5.26 -16.30
C ARG A 156 -7.42 5.44 -15.35
N THR A 157 -6.24 5.66 -15.89
CA THR A 157 -5.08 6.08 -15.08
C THR A 157 -5.12 7.58 -14.86
N LEU A 158 -5.04 8.00 -13.60
CA LEU A 158 -5.05 9.41 -13.21
C LEU A 158 -3.62 9.92 -13.05
N GLN A 159 -3.44 11.23 -13.11
CA GLN A 159 -2.21 11.82 -12.60
C GLN A 159 -2.16 11.68 -11.06
N PRO A 160 -0.96 11.47 -10.49
CA PRO A 160 -0.78 11.59 -9.04
C PRO A 160 -1.29 12.97 -8.59
N ILE A 161 -2.06 13.01 -7.50
CA ILE A 161 -2.34 14.28 -6.84
C ILE A 161 -1.03 14.68 -6.16
N VAL A 162 -0.28 15.60 -6.79
CA VAL A 162 0.82 16.26 -6.09
C VAL A 162 0.16 17.19 -5.08
N ALA A 163 0.16 16.80 -3.81
CA ALA A 163 -0.20 17.72 -2.74
C ALA A 163 0.77 18.91 -2.84
N ARG A 164 0.26 20.04 -3.31
CA ARG A 164 0.99 21.31 -3.28
C ARG A 164 0.80 21.86 -1.87
N PRO A 165 1.86 22.00 -1.06
CA PRO A 165 1.75 22.76 0.17
C PRO A 165 1.30 24.19 -0.19
N ALA A 166 0.43 24.79 0.62
CA ALA A 166 -0.10 26.13 0.35
C ALA A 166 1.02 27.17 0.08
N ASP A 167 2.19 26.99 0.71
CA ASP A 167 3.31 27.93 0.66
C ASP A 167 4.68 27.28 0.36
N GLY A 168 4.74 26.16 -0.38
CA GLY A 168 6.00 25.46 -0.65
C GLY A 168 6.14 24.94 -2.09
N PRO A 169 7.38 24.71 -2.57
CA PRO A 169 7.58 24.04 -3.85
C PRO A 169 6.90 22.65 -3.80
N PRO A 170 6.34 22.17 -4.93
CA PRO A 170 5.78 20.83 -4.99
C PRO A 170 6.84 19.83 -4.54
N VAL A 171 6.48 18.90 -3.64
CA VAL A 171 7.39 17.86 -3.17
C VAL A 171 7.67 16.93 -4.35
N ALA A 172 8.76 17.17 -5.07
CA ALA A 172 9.11 16.49 -6.32
C ALA A 172 9.23 14.96 -6.17
N ALA A 173 9.39 14.46 -4.93
CA ALA A 173 9.49 13.03 -4.62
C ALA A 173 8.22 12.21 -4.93
N VAL A 174 7.03 12.84 -4.98
CA VAL A 174 5.76 12.10 -5.20
C VAL A 174 5.56 11.68 -6.66
N ALA A 175 6.18 12.38 -7.61
CA ALA A 175 5.97 12.15 -9.05
C ALA A 175 6.85 11.03 -9.65
N ALA A 176 7.91 10.60 -8.96
CA ALA A 176 8.91 9.70 -9.53
C ALA A 176 8.50 8.20 -9.55
N SER A 177 7.59 7.78 -8.66
CA SER A 177 7.25 6.35 -8.47
C SER A 177 6.10 5.84 -9.34
N GLY A 178 5.78 6.53 -10.45
CA GLY A 178 4.69 6.20 -11.37
C GLY A 178 3.28 6.55 -10.86
N PRO A 179 2.24 6.33 -11.69
CA PRO A 179 0.86 6.64 -11.32
C PRO A 179 0.40 5.80 -10.12
N SER A 180 -0.13 6.47 -9.10
CA SER A 180 -0.66 5.88 -7.87
C SER A 180 -2.17 5.77 -7.82
N ALA A 181 -2.81 6.34 -8.84
CA ALA A 181 -4.21 6.67 -8.80
C ALA A 181 -4.90 6.32 -10.12
N PHE A 182 -6.11 5.80 -9.97
CA PHE A 182 -6.93 5.34 -11.07
C PHE A 182 -8.36 5.82 -10.84
N ALA A 183 -9.18 5.74 -11.88
CA ALA A 183 -10.62 5.89 -11.76
C ALA A 183 -11.35 4.74 -12.44
N VAL A 184 -12.54 4.44 -11.93
CA VAL A 184 -13.51 3.50 -12.54
C VAL A 184 -14.91 4.09 -12.45
N ARG A 185 -15.77 3.64 -13.36
CA ARG A 185 -17.18 3.96 -13.35
C ARG A 185 -18.02 2.75 -12.94
N THR A 186 -18.93 2.93 -12.00
CA THR A 186 -19.92 1.92 -11.58
C THR A 186 -21.23 2.61 -11.23
N GLY A 187 -22.38 2.06 -11.64
CA GLY A 187 -23.70 2.64 -11.35
C GLY A 187 -23.80 4.11 -11.79
N GLY A 188 -23.21 4.44 -12.95
CA GLY A 188 -23.14 5.80 -13.47
C GLY A 188 -22.19 6.76 -12.74
N THR A 189 -21.62 6.38 -11.59
CA THR A 189 -20.77 7.21 -10.72
C THR A 189 -19.29 6.92 -10.94
N TRP A 190 -18.45 7.96 -10.88
CA TRP A 190 -16.99 7.81 -10.89
C TRP A 190 -16.43 7.57 -9.49
N TRP A 191 -15.39 6.75 -9.43
CA TRP A 191 -14.68 6.45 -8.19
C TRP A 191 -13.19 6.52 -8.44
N ARG A 192 -12.48 7.11 -7.50
CA ARG A 192 -11.03 7.13 -7.45
C ARG A 192 -10.52 5.94 -6.65
N VAL A 193 -9.48 5.31 -7.19
CA VAL A 193 -8.73 4.23 -6.54
C VAL A 193 -7.29 4.71 -6.38
N ASP A 194 -6.84 4.89 -5.14
CA ASP A 194 -5.43 5.07 -4.80
C ASP A 194 -4.86 3.75 -4.30
N ALA A 195 -3.67 3.36 -4.73
CA ALA A 195 -3.08 2.09 -4.29
C ALA A 195 -1.55 2.13 -4.26
N ASP A 196 -0.97 1.23 -3.47
CA ASP A 196 0.43 0.79 -3.59
C ASP A 196 0.51 -0.72 -3.37
N VAL A 197 1.72 -1.22 -3.10
CA VAL A 197 1.97 -2.63 -2.82
C VAL A 197 1.19 -3.18 -1.61
N TRP A 198 0.93 -2.38 -0.57
CA TRP A 198 0.35 -2.85 0.70
C TRP A 198 -1.07 -2.38 0.96
N GLY A 199 -1.46 -1.23 0.44
CA GLY A 199 -2.74 -0.59 0.74
C GLY A 199 -3.44 -0.04 -0.49
N SER A 200 -4.76 0.02 -0.39
CA SER A 200 -5.61 0.66 -1.37
C SER A 200 -6.73 1.44 -0.69
N ARG A 201 -7.18 2.49 -1.35
CA ARG A 201 -8.27 3.35 -0.91
C ARG A 201 -9.18 3.65 -2.08
N VAL A 202 -10.47 3.50 -1.85
CA VAL A 202 -11.51 3.82 -2.82
C VAL A 202 -12.34 4.98 -2.31
N THR A 203 -12.50 6.01 -3.13
CA THR A 203 -13.30 7.20 -2.80
C THR A 203 -14.22 7.56 -3.94
N ARG A 204 -15.45 7.99 -3.60
CA ARG A 204 -16.41 8.44 -4.59
C ARG A 204 -15.97 9.78 -5.15
N THR A 205 -16.03 9.95 -6.47
CA THR A 205 -15.80 11.24 -7.14
C THR A 205 -17.07 11.67 -7.86
N GLY A 206 -17.46 12.93 -7.73
CA GLY A 206 -18.64 13.47 -8.41
C GLY A 206 -18.42 13.69 -9.91
N ASP A 207 -17.23 14.17 -10.27
CA ASP A 207 -16.94 14.61 -11.63
C ASP A 207 -16.29 13.53 -12.49
N THR A 208 -16.43 13.68 -13.81
CA THR A 208 -15.69 12.85 -14.76
C THR A 208 -14.20 13.15 -14.65
N PRO A 209 -13.35 12.16 -14.37
CA PRO A 209 -11.93 12.39 -14.20
C PRO A 209 -11.27 12.69 -15.54
N THR A 210 -10.41 13.70 -15.53
CA THR A 210 -9.49 13.98 -16.64
C THR A 210 -8.42 12.88 -16.70
N PRO A 211 -8.34 12.09 -17.79
CA PRO A 211 -7.31 11.07 -17.94
C PRO A 211 -5.91 11.69 -17.96
N SER A 212 -4.90 10.97 -17.47
CA SER A 212 -3.51 11.39 -17.67
C SER A 212 -3.13 11.34 -19.16
N ALA A 213 -2.48 12.37 -19.68
CA ALA A 213 -1.92 12.35 -21.04
C ALA A 213 -0.85 11.23 -21.22
N ALA A 214 -0.28 10.72 -20.12
CA ALA A 214 0.72 9.64 -20.10
C ALA A 214 0.10 8.22 -20.15
N VAL A 215 -1.21 8.07 -20.38
CA VAL A 215 -1.91 6.76 -20.38
C VAL A 215 -1.29 5.75 -21.35
N ARG A 216 -0.73 6.20 -22.49
CA ARG A 216 -0.15 5.29 -23.50
C ARG A 216 1.19 4.67 -23.10
N THR A 217 1.91 5.27 -22.16
CA THR A 217 3.22 4.80 -21.69
C THR A 217 3.20 4.34 -20.24
N ALA A 218 2.05 4.44 -19.56
CA ALA A 218 1.88 4.02 -18.19
C ALA A 218 2.12 2.51 -18.08
N ARG A 219 3.15 2.13 -17.30
CA ARG A 219 3.43 0.73 -16.95
C ARG A 219 2.37 0.15 -16.02
N VAL A 220 1.66 0.99 -15.29
CA VAL A 220 0.62 0.57 -14.34
C VAL A 220 -0.75 0.97 -14.86
N SER A 221 -1.68 0.04 -14.82
CA SER A 221 -3.07 0.21 -15.24
C SER A 221 -4.03 -0.48 -14.29
N LEU A 222 -5.29 -0.05 -14.32
CA LEU A 222 -6.38 -0.75 -13.69
C LEU A 222 -7.12 -1.62 -14.73
N VAL A 223 -7.37 -2.87 -14.39
CA VAL A 223 -7.99 -3.88 -15.26
C VAL A 223 -9.35 -4.27 -14.66
N THR A 224 -10.41 -4.12 -15.45
CA THR A 224 -11.77 -4.51 -15.07
C THR A 224 -12.27 -5.63 -15.97
N ARG A 225 -13.18 -6.48 -15.47
CA ARG A 225 -13.86 -7.49 -16.29
C ARG A 225 -15.38 -7.28 -16.18
N PRO A 226 -16.15 -7.42 -17.27
CA PRO A 226 -17.58 -7.13 -17.28
C PRO A 226 -18.42 -7.90 -16.25
N ASP A 227 -17.99 -9.11 -15.89
CA ASP A 227 -18.70 -10.01 -14.97
C ASP A 227 -18.10 -10.01 -13.55
N SER A 228 -17.13 -9.13 -13.26
CA SER A 228 -16.40 -9.08 -12.00
C SER A 228 -16.70 -7.80 -11.25
N TYR A 229 -16.94 -7.90 -9.94
CA TYR A 229 -17.03 -6.73 -9.05
C TYR A 229 -15.66 -6.24 -8.57
N LEU A 230 -14.57 -6.81 -9.09
CA LEU A 230 -13.20 -6.41 -8.76
C LEU A 230 -12.59 -5.60 -9.89
N ALA A 231 -11.87 -4.54 -9.52
CA ALA A 231 -10.90 -3.87 -10.37
C ALA A 231 -9.49 -4.23 -9.91
N TRP A 232 -8.62 -4.59 -10.83
CA TRP A 232 -7.28 -5.10 -10.53
C TRP A 232 -6.21 -4.10 -10.91
N VAL A 233 -5.30 -3.78 -9.98
CA VAL A 233 -4.09 -3.04 -10.31
C VAL A 233 -3.08 -4.00 -10.94
N HIS A 234 -2.59 -3.66 -12.12
CA HIS A 234 -1.65 -4.46 -12.89
C HIS A 234 -0.47 -3.60 -13.36
N VAL A 235 0.73 -4.10 -13.13
CA VAL A 235 2.00 -3.54 -13.57
C VAL A 235 2.53 -4.38 -14.72
N ARG A 236 2.68 -3.78 -15.89
CA ARG A 236 3.36 -4.40 -17.04
C ARG A 236 4.84 -4.54 -16.72
N GLU A 237 5.37 -5.74 -16.86
CA GLU A 237 6.81 -5.96 -16.77
C GLU A 237 7.51 -5.25 -17.94
N SER A 238 8.72 -4.73 -17.69
CA SER A 238 9.59 -4.30 -18.78
C SER A 238 10.04 -5.54 -19.53
N ALA A 239 9.89 -5.51 -20.87
CA ALA A 239 10.57 -6.44 -21.76
C ALA A 239 12.10 -6.33 -21.63
#